data_AF-A0A960ETB3-F1
#
_entry.id   AF-A0A960ETB3-F1
#
_cell.length_a   1.000
_cell.length_b   1.000
_cell.length_c   1.000
_cell.angle_alpha   90.00
_cell.angle_beta   90.00
_cell.angle_gamma   90.00
#
_symmetry.space_group_name_H-M   'P 1'
#
loop_
_entity.id
_entity.type
_entity.pdbx_description
1 polymer ?
#
loop_
_entity_poly.entity_id
_entity_poly.type
_entity_poly.pdbx_seq_one_letter_code
_entity_poly.pdbx_strand_id
1 'polypeptide(L)'
;YEGTNGIQAMDLVGRKLPMRAGGVYQDQIARMKATVASLAAGGDDLAPIHRELAAAIDALEDATGWILGEGLADPVQALSAATPYLRLFAFTAAGWLMAEQALVAKRLVDSGHADADVAAVKLVTSRFFAEHLLPQVHGLVAPVKAGKTDLFALTADQL
;
A
#
# COMPACT_ATOMS: atom_id res chain seq x y z
N TYR A 1 15.84 -7.84 16.85
CA TYR A 1 17.09 -7.95 16.08
C TYR A 1 16.86 -7.32 14.71
N GLU A 2 17.88 -6.76 14.03
CA GLU A 2 17.77 -6.04 12.72
C GLU A 2 16.87 -4.78 12.67
N GLY A 3 16.64 -4.15 13.83
CA GLY A 3 15.70 -3.04 13.98
C GLY A 3 14.28 -3.55 14.21
N THR A 4 13.61 -3.04 15.23
CA THR A 4 12.21 -3.43 15.50
C THR A 4 11.30 -2.91 14.40
N ASN A 5 10.10 -3.49 14.27
CA ASN A 5 9.10 -3.01 13.31
C ASN A 5 8.83 -1.50 13.45
N GLY A 6 8.88 -0.97 14.68
CA GLY A 6 8.76 0.48 14.92
C GLY A 6 9.94 1.28 14.35
N ILE A 7 11.18 0.83 14.53
CA ILE A 7 12.36 1.49 13.93
C ILE A 7 12.26 1.48 12.40
N GLN A 8 11.86 0.35 11.79
CA GLN A 8 11.69 0.25 10.34
C GLN A 8 10.58 1.19 9.83
N ALA A 9 9.48 1.30 10.57
CA ALA A 9 8.39 2.21 10.24
C ALA A 9 8.83 3.69 10.30
N MET A 10 9.55 4.06 11.36
CA MET A 10 10.10 5.41 11.52
C MET A 10 11.13 5.73 10.45
N ASP A 11 11.90 4.74 10.01
CA ASP A 11 12.83 4.90 8.91
C ASP A 11 12.14 5.21 7.58
N LEU A 12 11.06 4.48 7.28
CA LEU A 12 10.25 4.69 6.09
C LEU A 12 9.70 6.13 6.07
N VAL A 13 9.08 6.59 7.15
CA VAL A 13 8.49 7.92 7.23
C VAL A 13 9.54 9.03 7.30
N GLY A 14 10.49 8.93 8.22
CA GLY A 14 11.43 10.01 8.52
C GLY A 14 12.57 10.13 7.53
N ARG A 15 12.99 9.02 6.89
CA ARG A 15 14.15 9.01 5.99
C ARG A 15 13.82 8.67 4.55
N LYS A 16 13.00 7.65 4.28
CA LYS A 16 12.75 7.17 2.90
C LYS A 16 11.74 8.01 2.15
N LEU A 17 10.65 8.39 2.81
CA LEU A 17 9.58 9.18 2.20
C LEU A 17 10.07 10.55 1.66
N PRO A 18 10.89 11.34 2.38
CA PRO A 18 11.39 12.61 1.87
C PRO A 18 12.54 12.47 0.85
N MET A 19 13.06 11.26 0.58
CA MET A 19 14.19 11.07 -0.34
C MET A 19 13.88 11.67 -1.72
N ARG A 20 14.85 12.42 -2.26
CA ARG A 20 14.72 13.10 -3.55
C ARG A 20 13.45 13.97 -3.60
N ALA A 21 13.16 14.67 -2.51
CA ALA A 21 11.94 15.47 -2.32
C ALA A 21 10.65 14.68 -2.61
N GLY A 22 10.58 13.44 -2.11
CA GLY A 22 9.46 12.52 -2.38
C GLY A 22 9.54 11.79 -3.71
N GLY A 23 10.54 12.06 -4.54
CA GLY A 23 10.64 11.49 -5.88
C GLY A 23 10.69 9.96 -5.89
N VAL A 24 11.33 9.32 -4.91
CA VAL A 24 11.38 7.84 -4.86
C VAL A 24 10.00 7.23 -4.65
N TYR A 25 9.18 7.86 -3.78
CA TYR A 25 7.79 7.48 -3.58
C TYR A 25 6.95 7.70 -4.85
N GLN A 26 7.12 8.84 -5.51
CA GLN A 26 6.40 9.18 -6.74
C GLN A 26 6.69 8.17 -7.87
N ASP A 27 7.95 7.75 -8.04
CA ASP A 27 8.29 6.70 -9.01
C ASP A 27 7.56 5.39 -8.70
N GLN A 28 7.46 5.03 -7.42
CA GLN A 28 6.77 3.81 -7.02
C GLN A 28 5.26 3.88 -7.26
N ILE A 29 4.61 5.01 -6.95
CA ILE A 29 3.19 5.23 -7.26
C ILE A 29 2.95 5.20 -8.77
N ALA A 30 3.83 5.81 -9.57
CA ALA A 30 3.72 5.80 -11.02
C ALA A 30 3.73 4.37 -11.58
N ARG A 31 4.60 3.49 -11.06
CA ARG A 31 4.62 2.05 -11.43
C ARG A 31 3.32 1.35 -11.06
N MET A 32 2.78 1.59 -9.87
CA MET A 32 1.51 1.02 -9.43
C MET A 32 0.34 1.49 -10.31
N LYS A 33 0.28 2.78 -10.63
CA LYS A 33 -0.74 3.36 -11.53
C LYS A 33 -0.62 2.83 -12.96
N ALA A 34 0.58 2.55 -13.46
CA ALA A 34 0.77 1.90 -14.75
C ALA A 34 0.19 0.47 -14.78
N THR A 35 0.33 -0.28 -13.68
CA THR A 35 -0.33 -1.59 -13.52
C THR A 35 -1.84 -1.46 -13.48
N VAL A 36 -2.39 -0.47 -12.75
CA VAL A 36 -3.85 -0.18 -12.77
C VAL A 36 -4.34 0.07 -14.19
N ALA A 37 -3.67 0.93 -14.95
CA ALA A 37 -4.03 1.19 -16.34
C ALA A 37 -4.02 -0.08 -17.21
N SER A 38 -3.09 -1.01 -16.96
CA SER A 38 -3.02 -2.29 -17.67
C SER A 38 -4.17 -3.24 -17.30
N LEU A 39 -4.66 -3.20 -16.05
CA LEU A 39 -5.77 -4.04 -15.58
C LEU A 39 -7.11 -3.63 -16.22
N ALA A 40 -7.28 -2.36 -16.60
CA ALA A 40 -8.53 -1.84 -17.17
C ALA A 40 -8.94 -2.57 -18.48
N ALA A 41 -7.97 -3.12 -19.22
CA ALA A 41 -8.23 -3.89 -20.45
C ALA A 41 -8.46 -5.39 -20.21
N GLY A 42 -8.43 -5.85 -18.95
CA GLY A 42 -8.38 -7.28 -18.61
C GLY A 42 -9.71 -8.04 -18.51
N GLY A 43 -10.84 -7.36 -18.74
CA GLY A 43 -12.18 -7.93 -18.62
C GLY A 43 -12.58 -8.27 -17.17
N ASP A 44 -13.67 -9.02 -17.03
CA ASP A 44 -14.34 -9.30 -15.74
C ASP A 44 -13.41 -9.97 -14.71
N ASP A 45 -12.46 -10.78 -15.17
CA ASP A 45 -11.50 -11.46 -14.31
C ASP A 45 -10.55 -10.53 -13.56
N LEU A 46 -10.20 -9.38 -14.15
CA LEU A 46 -9.28 -8.40 -13.58
C LEU A 46 -10.01 -7.18 -13.00
N ALA A 47 -11.30 -7.02 -13.25
CA ALA A 47 -12.08 -5.87 -12.79
C ALA A 47 -12.07 -5.68 -11.26
N PRO A 48 -12.18 -6.73 -10.41
CA PRO A 48 -12.04 -6.57 -8.97
C PRO A 48 -10.64 -6.09 -8.57
N ILE A 49 -9.60 -6.67 -9.15
CA ILE A 49 -8.21 -6.31 -8.85
C ILE A 49 -7.94 -4.86 -9.25
N HIS A 50 -8.41 -4.43 -10.41
CA HIS A 50 -8.34 -3.05 -10.88
C HIS A 50 -8.94 -2.07 -9.87
N ARG A 51 -10.19 -2.32 -9.45
CA ARG A 51 -10.93 -1.44 -8.54
C ARG A 51 -10.26 -1.33 -7.18
N GLU A 52 -9.93 -2.47 -6.56
CA GLU A 52 -9.39 -2.47 -5.20
C GLU A 52 -7.94 -1.94 -5.16
N LEU A 53 -7.13 -2.20 -6.19
CA LEU A 53 -5.78 -1.64 -6.28
C LEU A 53 -5.82 -0.12 -6.48
N ALA A 54 -6.70 0.39 -7.34
CA ALA A 54 -6.86 1.84 -7.53
C ALA A 54 -7.24 2.52 -6.20
N ALA A 55 -8.25 1.98 -5.49
CA ALA A 55 -8.69 2.51 -4.21
C ALA A 55 -7.59 2.43 -3.12
N ALA A 56 -6.77 1.37 -3.11
CA ALA A 56 -5.64 1.25 -2.19
C ALA A 56 -4.53 2.28 -2.47
N ILE A 57 -4.24 2.56 -3.74
CA ILE A 57 -3.28 3.59 -4.14
C ILE A 57 -3.78 4.96 -3.71
N ASP A 58 -5.06 5.27 -3.94
CA ASP A 58 -5.66 6.54 -3.51
C ASP A 58 -5.57 6.72 -1.98
N ALA A 59 -5.84 5.65 -1.21
CA ALA A 59 -5.69 5.66 0.25
C ALA A 59 -4.24 5.87 0.69
N LEU A 60 -3.28 5.26 -0.01
CA LEU A 60 -1.85 5.46 0.25
C LEU A 60 -1.41 6.89 -0.08
N GLU A 61 -1.91 7.48 -1.17
CA GLU A 61 -1.63 8.86 -1.56
C GLU A 61 -2.22 9.87 -0.56
N ASP A 62 -3.45 9.68 -0.08
CA ASP A 62 -4.05 10.52 0.97
C ASP A 62 -3.22 10.50 2.26
N ALA A 63 -2.88 9.29 2.75
CA ALA A 63 -2.06 9.12 3.94
C ALA A 63 -0.66 9.75 3.77
N THR A 64 -0.04 9.57 2.60
CA THR A 64 1.28 10.14 2.29
C THR A 64 1.22 11.67 2.24
N GLY A 65 0.19 12.22 1.61
CA GLY A 65 -0.02 13.66 1.51
C GLY A 65 -0.13 14.31 2.89
N TRP A 66 -0.86 13.67 3.80
CA TRP A 66 -0.94 14.15 5.19
C TRP A 66 0.42 14.12 5.90
N ILE A 67 1.19 13.03 5.78
CA ILE A 67 2.54 12.95 6.38
C ILE A 67 3.48 14.03 5.82
N LEU A 68 3.46 14.26 4.51
CA LEU A 68 4.32 15.24 3.85
C LEU A 68 3.89 16.69 4.15
N GLY A 69 2.58 16.94 4.30
CA GLY A 69 2.03 18.27 4.55
C GLY A 69 2.05 18.69 6.01
N GLU A 70 1.60 17.81 6.91
CA GLU A 70 1.44 18.10 8.35
C GLU A 70 2.56 17.49 9.20
N GLY A 71 3.08 16.32 8.81
CA GLY A 71 4.09 15.59 9.58
C GLY A 71 5.49 16.18 9.48
N LEU A 72 5.89 16.76 8.34
CA LEU A 72 7.26 17.30 8.19
C LEU A 72 7.55 18.52 9.06
N ALA A 73 6.52 19.25 9.50
CA ALA A 73 6.68 20.38 10.40
C ALA A 73 6.99 19.96 11.84
N ASP A 74 6.67 18.72 12.21
CA ASP A 74 6.83 18.19 13.55
C ASP A 74 7.20 16.69 13.50
N PRO A 75 8.47 16.33 13.76
CA PRO A 75 8.91 14.95 13.72
C PRO A 75 8.07 14.01 14.58
N VAL A 76 7.54 14.47 15.71
CA VAL A 76 6.72 13.63 16.59
C VAL A 76 5.36 13.32 15.93
N GLN A 77 4.79 14.29 15.22
CA GLN A 77 3.56 14.13 14.44
C GLN A 77 3.76 13.15 13.28
N ALA A 78 4.88 13.24 12.55
CA ALA A 78 5.19 12.28 11.49
C ALA A 78 5.39 10.86 12.05
N LEU A 79 6.15 10.73 13.14
CA LEU A 79 6.52 9.43 13.68
C LEU A 79 5.35 8.72 14.40
N SER A 80 4.34 9.45 14.90
CA SER A 80 3.11 8.83 15.43
C SER A 80 2.34 8.05 14.37
N ALA A 81 2.47 8.44 13.10
CA ALA A 81 1.84 7.78 11.96
C ALA A 81 2.66 6.59 11.39
N ALA A 82 3.89 6.37 11.86
CA ALA A 82 4.84 5.49 11.21
C ALA A 82 4.34 4.05 11.05
N THR A 83 3.90 3.42 12.13
CA THR A 83 3.48 2.01 12.14
C THR A 83 2.25 1.75 11.24
N PRO A 84 1.13 2.49 11.36
CA PRO A 84 -0.01 2.29 10.47
C PRO A 84 0.34 2.62 9.01
N TYR A 85 1.18 3.63 8.76
CA TYR A 85 1.64 3.95 7.41
C TYR A 85 2.48 2.83 6.79
N LEU A 86 3.43 2.25 7.54
CA LEU A 86 4.22 1.10 7.07
C LEU A 86 3.30 -0.06 6.65
N ARG A 87 2.26 -0.35 7.43
CA ARG A 87 1.32 -1.42 7.11
C ARG A 87 0.47 -1.07 5.87
N LEU A 88 -0.01 0.17 5.77
CA LEU A 88 -0.76 0.67 4.62
C LEU A 88 0.06 0.51 3.33
N PHE A 89 1.33 0.95 3.37
CA PHE A 89 2.26 0.81 2.27
C PHE A 89 2.49 -0.65 1.90
N ALA A 90 2.75 -1.51 2.89
CA ALA A 90 3.02 -2.93 2.68
C ALA A 90 1.85 -3.67 2.02
N PHE A 91 0.62 -3.44 2.49
CA PHE A 91 -0.57 -4.05 1.88
C PHE A 91 -0.79 -3.57 0.44
N THR A 92 -0.61 -2.27 0.19
CA THR A 92 -0.72 -1.70 -1.16
C THR A 92 0.34 -2.27 -2.11
N ALA A 93 1.59 -2.38 -1.65
CA ALA A 93 2.68 -2.98 -2.42
C ALA A 93 2.44 -4.47 -2.71
N ALA A 94 1.95 -5.24 -1.72
CA ALA A 94 1.58 -6.64 -1.92
C ALA A 94 0.43 -6.78 -2.93
N GLY A 95 -0.62 -5.95 -2.81
CA GLY A 95 -1.74 -5.93 -3.77
C GLY A 95 -1.28 -5.62 -5.19
N TRP A 96 -0.38 -4.66 -5.35
CA TRP A 96 0.23 -4.34 -6.64
C TRP A 96 1.00 -5.51 -7.25
N LEU A 97 1.85 -6.20 -6.47
CA LEU A 97 2.58 -7.38 -6.95
C LEU A 97 1.63 -8.53 -7.32
N MET A 98 0.54 -8.73 -6.57
CA MET A 98 -0.49 -9.71 -6.90
C MET A 98 -1.21 -9.36 -8.22
N ALA A 99 -1.39 -8.06 -8.50
CA ALA A 99 -1.97 -7.58 -9.74
C ALA A 99 -1.04 -7.76 -10.95
N GLU A 100 0.27 -7.52 -10.79
CA GLU A 100 1.25 -7.84 -11.82
C GLU A 100 1.24 -9.33 -12.16
N GLN A 101 1.16 -10.20 -11.14
CA GLN A 101 1.02 -11.64 -11.34
C GLN A 101 -0.29 -12.00 -12.04
N ALA A 102 -1.40 -11.32 -11.72
CA ALA A 102 -2.70 -11.56 -12.33
C ALA A 102 -2.70 -11.22 -13.83
N LEU A 103 -2.03 -10.13 -14.24
CA LEU A 103 -1.88 -9.77 -15.66
C LEU A 103 -1.12 -10.83 -16.46
N VAL A 104 -0.06 -11.40 -15.88
CA VAL A 104 0.68 -12.51 -16.51
C VAL A 104 -0.20 -13.75 -16.56
N ALA A 105 -0.86 -14.10 -15.45
CA ALA A 105 -1.72 -15.26 -15.36
C ALA A 105 -2.86 -15.23 -16.39
N LYS A 106 -3.54 -14.08 -16.52
CA LYS A 106 -4.61 -13.89 -17.51
C LYS A 106 -4.12 -14.15 -18.94
N ARG A 107 -2.94 -13.64 -19.31
CA ARG A 107 -2.36 -13.88 -20.64
C ARG A 107 -2.07 -15.36 -20.91
N LEU A 108 -1.55 -16.09 -19.92
CA LEU A 108 -1.26 -17.52 -20.06
C LEU A 108 -2.54 -18.36 -20.21
N VAL A 109 -3.58 -18.01 -19.46
CA VAL A 109 -4.90 -18.63 -19.58
C VAL A 109 -5.49 -18.36 -20.96
N ASP A 110 -5.52 -17.10 -21.40
CA ASP A 110 -6.11 -16.70 -22.68
C ASP A 110 -5.39 -17.32 -23.89
N SER A 111 -4.08 -17.53 -23.79
CA SER A 111 -3.30 -18.14 -24.87
C SER A 111 -3.33 -19.67 -24.87
N GLY A 112 -3.95 -20.32 -23.87
CA GLY A 112 -3.90 -21.77 -23.69
C GLY A 112 -2.48 -22.31 -23.48
N HIS A 113 -1.63 -21.58 -22.74
CA HIS A 113 -0.25 -21.99 -22.45
C HIS A 113 -0.22 -23.33 -21.68
N ALA A 114 0.90 -24.06 -21.72
CA ALA A 114 1.08 -25.31 -20.97
C ALA A 114 0.87 -25.14 -19.44
N ASP A 115 1.03 -23.92 -18.93
CA ASP A 115 0.87 -23.58 -17.51
C ASP A 115 -0.50 -22.94 -17.19
N ALA A 116 -1.47 -23.00 -18.10
CA ALA A 116 -2.77 -22.33 -17.95
C ALA A 116 -3.49 -22.71 -16.65
N ASP A 117 -3.42 -23.97 -16.22
CA ASP A 117 -4.06 -24.43 -14.99
C ASP A 117 -3.44 -23.78 -13.74
N VAL A 118 -2.11 -23.68 -13.68
CA VAL A 118 -1.39 -23.01 -12.58
C VAL A 118 -1.66 -21.51 -12.61
N ALA A 119 -1.71 -20.91 -13.79
CA ALA A 119 -2.06 -19.50 -13.98
C ALA A 119 -3.50 -19.21 -13.53
N ALA A 120 -4.47 -20.08 -13.81
CA ALA A 120 -5.84 -19.93 -13.35
C ALA A 120 -5.94 -19.89 -11.83
N VAL A 121 -5.19 -20.75 -11.12
CA VAL A 121 -5.10 -20.71 -9.65
C VAL A 121 -4.52 -19.37 -9.17
N LYS A 122 -3.48 -18.86 -9.84
CA LYS A 122 -2.88 -17.57 -9.50
C LYS A 122 -3.88 -16.42 -9.64
N LEU A 123 -4.68 -16.43 -10.70
CA LEU A 123 -5.70 -15.42 -10.96
C LEU A 123 -6.76 -15.38 -9.84
N VAL A 124 -7.21 -16.56 -9.38
CA VAL A 124 -8.15 -16.67 -8.25
C VAL A 124 -7.53 -16.12 -6.96
N THR A 125 -6.31 -16.51 -6.63
CA THR A 125 -5.64 -16.04 -5.39
C THR A 125 -5.39 -14.53 -5.43
N SER A 126 -5.06 -13.96 -6.59
CA SER A 126 -4.90 -12.50 -6.74
C SER A 126 -6.22 -11.76 -6.55
N ARG A 127 -7.35 -12.27 -7.07
CA ARG A 127 -8.67 -11.70 -6.79
C ARG A 127 -9.02 -11.77 -5.31
N PHE A 128 -8.82 -12.92 -4.67
CA PHE A 128 -9.07 -13.07 -3.24
C PHE A 128 -8.26 -12.05 -2.42
N PHE A 129 -6.97 -11.88 -2.72
CA PHE A 129 -6.16 -10.87 -2.05
C PHE A 129 -6.74 -9.46 -2.24
N ALA A 130 -7.09 -9.09 -3.48
CA ALA A 130 -7.65 -7.79 -3.80
C ALA A 130 -8.97 -7.52 -3.08
N GLU A 131 -9.88 -8.50 -3.02
CA GLU A 131 -11.23 -8.29 -2.48
C GLU A 131 -11.32 -8.48 -0.96
N HIS A 132 -10.45 -9.30 -0.35
CA HIS A 132 -10.60 -9.71 1.05
C HIS A 132 -9.49 -9.19 1.96
N LEU A 133 -8.30 -8.97 1.43
CA LEU A 133 -7.13 -8.56 2.23
C LEU A 133 -6.76 -7.10 2.02
N LEU A 134 -6.73 -6.67 0.75
CA LEU A 134 -6.36 -5.31 0.40
C LEU A 134 -7.28 -4.23 1.01
N PRO A 135 -8.62 -4.39 1.13
CA PRO A 135 -9.48 -3.31 1.65
C PRO A 135 -9.19 -2.88 3.10
N GLN A 136 -8.40 -3.67 3.84
CA GLN A 136 -7.89 -3.29 5.17
C GLN A 136 -7.09 -1.98 5.15
N VAL A 137 -6.53 -1.59 4.00
CA VAL A 137 -5.83 -0.32 3.81
C VAL A 137 -6.68 0.90 4.20
N HIS A 138 -7.98 0.87 3.93
CA HIS A 138 -8.88 1.99 4.25
C HIS A 138 -8.97 2.24 5.76
N GLY A 139 -8.93 1.18 6.56
CA GLY A 139 -8.93 1.27 8.03
C GLY A 139 -7.62 1.81 8.61
N LEU A 140 -6.55 1.90 7.82
CA LEU A 140 -5.24 2.39 8.27
C LEU A 140 -5.05 3.89 8.02
N VAL A 141 -5.87 4.50 7.16
CA VAL A 141 -5.78 5.94 6.84
C VAL A 141 -6.09 6.81 8.06
N ALA A 142 -7.20 6.54 8.76
CA ALA A 142 -7.57 7.33 9.94
C ALA A 142 -6.52 7.26 11.06
N PRO A 143 -5.96 6.08 11.42
CA PRO A 143 -4.84 5.99 12.34
C PRO A 143 -3.58 6.78 11.93
N VAL A 144 -3.26 6.84 10.64
CA VAL A 144 -2.16 7.69 10.14
C VAL A 144 -2.45 9.16 10.45
N LYS A 145 -3.68 9.61 10.21
CA LYS A 145 -4.08 11.02 10.27
C LYS A 145 -4.50 11.50 11.68
N ALA A 146 -4.57 10.60 12.66
CA ALA A 146 -4.98 10.94 14.04
C ALA A 146 -3.96 11.85 14.76
N GLY A 147 -2.70 11.86 14.32
CA GLY A 147 -1.65 12.69 14.90
C GLY A 147 -1.16 12.26 16.29
N LYS A 148 -0.38 13.13 16.92
CA LYS A 148 0.32 12.83 18.19
C LYS A 148 -0.47 13.16 19.45
N THR A 149 -1.54 13.95 19.36
CA THR A 149 -2.18 14.60 20.52
C THR A 149 -2.48 13.62 21.66
N ASP A 150 -3.21 12.55 21.37
CA ASP A 150 -3.60 11.57 22.39
C ASP A 150 -2.45 10.63 22.80
N LEU A 151 -1.46 10.45 21.92
CA LEU A 151 -0.27 9.64 22.23
C LEU A 151 0.58 10.25 23.35
N PHE A 152 0.51 11.58 23.52
CA PHE A 152 1.23 12.33 24.55
C PHE A 152 0.29 13.00 25.58
N ALA A 153 -0.99 12.63 25.59
CA ALA A 153 -1.96 13.22 26.52
C ALA A 153 -1.81 12.72 27.96
N LEU A 154 -1.22 11.53 28.15
CA LEU A 154 -0.95 10.94 29.46
C LEU A 154 0.52 11.10 29.85
N THR A 155 0.76 11.36 31.14
CA THR A 155 2.09 11.30 31.72
C THR A 155 2.49 9.86 32.04
N ALA A 156 3.78 9.63 32.29
CA ALA A 156 4.27 8.31 32.68
C ALA A 156 3.60 7.76 33.96
N ASP A 157 3.23 8.64 34.90
CA ASP A 157 2.55 8.24 36.15
C ASP A 157 1.06 7.89 35.94
N GLN A 158 0.50 8.19 34.77
CA GLN A 158 -0.89 7.90 34.41
C GLN A 158 -1.05 6.61 33.59
N LEU A 159 0.07 5.95 33.22
CA LEU A 159 0.13 4.68 32.48
C LEU A 159 0.26 3.49 33.45
#